data_AF-A0A139D710-F1
#
_entry.id   AF-A0A139D710-F1
#
_cell.length_a   1.000
_cell.length_b   1.000
_cell.length_c   1.000
_cell.angle_alpha   90.00
_cell.angle_beta   90.00
_cell.angle_gamma   90.00
#
_symmetry.space_group_name_H-M   'P 1'
#
loop_
_entity.id
_entity.type
_entity.pdbx_description
1 polymer ?
#
loop_
_entity_poly.entity_id
_entity_poly.type
_entity_poly.pdbx_seq_one_letter_code
_entity_poly.pdbx_strand_id
1 'polypeptide(L)'
;FLEANLPLAPLMPTNYLETIKMMTSVGLGWSVLPVSMLDSSLKVLDVGHPVTRVLGAIALSGRQLSNSARAMLKIIEAEESAD
;
A
#
# COMPACT_ATOMS: atom_id res chain seq x y z
N PHE A 1 2.80 15.25 6.39
CA PHE A 1 3.53 16.28 5.61
C PHE A 1 2.65 17.47 5.31
N LEU A 2 1.57 17.32 4.52
CA LEU A 2 0.65 18.43 4.24
C LEU A 2 -0.05 18.96 5.49
N GLU A 3 -0.64 18.07 6.31
CA GLU A 3 -1.29 18.46 7.58
C GLU A 3 -0.32 19.07 8.59
N ALA A 4 0.91 18.57 8.63
CA ALA A 4 1.97 19.07 9.51
C ALA A 4 2.75 20.27 8.92
N ASN A 5 2.34 20.77 7.74
CA ASN A 5 3.01 21.84 7.00
C ASN A 5 4.52 21.64 6.79
N LEU A 6 4.93 20.39 6.58
CA LEU A 6 6.33 20.02 6.35
C LEU A 6 6.61 19.96 4.83
N PRO A 7 7.67 20.62 4.33
CA PRO A 7 8.05 20.57 2.93
C PRO A 7 8.54 19.16 2.59
N LEU A 8 7.97 18.58 1.53
CA LEU A 8 8.46 17.34 0.95
C LEU A 8 9.23 17.68 -0.33
N ALA A 9 10.49 17.27 -0.42
CA ALA A 9 11.32 17.41 -1.61
C ALA A 9 11.58 16.03 -2.25
N PRO A 10 10.57 15.42 -2.89
CA PRO A 10 10.77 14.12 -3.54
C PRO A 10 11.70 14.30 -4.74
N LEU A 11 12.79 13.54 -4.77
CA LEU A 11 13.77 13.56 -5.87
C LEU A 11 13.17 13.01 -7.18
N MET A 12 12.37 11.93 -7.10
CA MET A 12 11.57 11.38 -8.18
C MET A 12 10.34 10.66 -7.62
N PRO A 13 9.18 10.70 -8.31
CA PRO A 13 8.07 9.84 -7.97
C PRO A 13 8.40 8.39 -8.36
N THR A 14 8.71 7.56 -7.37
CA THR A 14 8.83 6.10 -7.54
C THR A 14 7.61 5.44 -6.92
N ASN A 15 6.74 4.85 -7.74
CA ASN A 15 5.52 4.17 -7.31
C ASN A 15 5.59 2.64 -7.45
N TYR A 16 6.76 2.11 -7.82
CA TYR A 16 7.01 0.68 -7.88
C TYR A 16 7.57 0.20 -6.55
N LEU A 17 6.76 -0.52 -5.77
CA LEU A 17 7.15 -1.00 -4.44
C LEU A 17 8.42 -1.84 -4.46
N GLU A 18 8.66 -2.61 -5.52
CA GLU A 18 9.88 -3.40 -5.68
C GLU A 18 11.14 -2.52 -5.79
N THR A 19 11.05 -1.44 -6.57
CA THR A 19 12.15 -0.46 -6.66
C THR A 19 12.37 0.25 -5.33
N ILE A 20 11.30 0.59 -4.62
CA ILE A 20 11.39 1.19 -3.28
C ILE A 20 12.06 0.22 -2.29
N LYS A 21 11.68 -1.05 -2.31
CA LYS A 21 12.28 -2.11 -1.51
C LYS A 21 13.77 -2.26 -1.81
N MET A 22 14.13 -2.36 -3.09
CA MET A 22 15.51 -2.42 -3.54
C MET A 22 16.33 -1.21 -3.06
N MET A 23 15.82 0.02 -3.23
CA MET A 23 16.52 1.22 -2.76
C MET A 23 16.69 1.23 -1.23
N THR A 24 15.66 0.81 -0.49
CA THR A 24 15.70 0.74 0.98
C THR A 24 16.71 -0.32 1.44
N SER A 25 16.76 -1.49 0.80
CA SER A 25 17.66 -2.58 1.19
C SER A 25 19.14 -2.26 0.92
N VAL A 26 19.44 -1.43 -0.08
CA VAL A 26 20.80 -0.92 -0.32
C VAL A 26 21.16 0.33 0.51
N GLY A 27 20.27 0.76 1.42
CA GLY A 27 20.51 1.87 2.33
C GLY A 27 20.21 3.26 1.78
N LEU A 28 19.49 3.37 0.66
CA LEU A 28 19.02 4.65 0.12
C LEU A 28 17.76 5.12 0.87
N GLY A 29 17.92 5.39 2.16
CA GLY A 29 16.88 5.90 3.05
C GLY A 29 15.97 4.83 3.67
N TRP A 30 14.80 5.27 4.12
CA TRP A 30 13.74 4.45 4.70
C TRP A 30 12.46 4.58 3.85
N SER A 31 11.58 3.60 3.93
CA SER A 31 10.29 3.66 3.25
C SER A 31 9.19 2.91 3.97
N VAL A 32 7.95 3.10 3.51
CA VAL A 32 6.77 2.36 3.95
C VAL A 32 6.46 1.30 2.90
N LEU A 33 6.46 0.04 3.30
CA LEU A 33 6.20 -1.11 2.43
C LEU A 33 5.13 -2.01 3.05
N PRO A 34 4.34 -2.73 2.23
CA PRO A 34 3.47 -3.78 2.74
C PRO A 34 4.25 -4.82 3.54
N VAL A 35 3.67 -5.30 4.63
CA VAL A 35 4.26 -6.34 5.49
C VAL A 35 4.59 -7.61 4.70
N SER A 36 3.79 -7.93 3.69
CA SER A 36 4.02 -9.07 2.77
C SER A 36 5.32 -8.98 1.97
N MET A 37 5.96 -7.81 1.90
CA MET A 37 7.24 -7.62 1.19
C MET A 37 8.46 -7.69 2.12
N LEU A 38 8.28 -7.89 3.43
CA LEU A 38 9.38 -8.00 4.37
C LEU A 38 10.19 -9.29 4.15
N ASP A 39 11.50 -9.15 4.23
CA ASP A 39 12.46 -10.26 4.24
C ASP A 39 13.71 -9.86 5.03
N SER A 40 14.75 -10.69 4.99
CA SER A 40 16.00 -10.48 5.71
C SER A 40 16.83 -9.28 5.22
N SER A 41 16.49 -8.68 4.07
CA SER A 41 17.17 -7.50 3.53
C SER A 41 16.68 -6.18 4.14
N LEU A 42 15.58 -6.23 4.92
CA LEU A 42 14.95 -5.05 5.51
C LEU A 42 14.93 -5.14 7.03
N LYS A 43 14.97 -3.97 7.68
CA LYS A 43 14.72 -3.83 9.12
C LYS A 43 13.49 -2.97 9.34
N VAL A 44 12.51 -3.50 10.07
CA VAL A 44 11.31 -2.75 10.45
C VAL A 44 11.68 -1.70 11.49
N LEU A 45 11.24 -0.46 11.27
CA LEU A 45 11.34 0.63 12.23
C LEU A 45 10.05 0.70 13.04
N ASP A 46 10.17 0.63 14.37
CA ASP A 46 9.05 0.91 15.26
C ASP A 46 8.84 2.43 15.33
N VAL A 47 7.67 2.87 14.87
CA VAL A 47 7.28 4.28 14.84
C VAL A 47 6.22 4.61 15.87
N GLY A 48 5.77 3.67 16.71
CA GLY A 48 4.79 3.91 17.78
C GLY A 48 3.32 4.08 17.32
N HIS A 49 3.05 3.94 16.02
CA HIS A 49 1.69 4.01 15.45
C HIS A 49 1.60 3.07 14.24
N PRO A 50 0.46 2.39 14.02
CA PRO A 50 0.29 1.57 12.83
C PRO A 50 0.14 2.44 11.58
N VAL A 51 0.86 2.07 10.52
CA VAL A 51 0.69 2.68 9.19
C VAL A 51 -0.19 1.76 8.36
N THR A 52 -1.48 2.09 8.28
CA THR A 52 -2.47 1.30 7.54
C THR A 52 -2.99 2.08 6.33
N ARG A 53 -3.53 1.34 5.36
CA ARG A 53 -4.22 1.90 4.20
C ARG A 53 -5.51 1.14 3.99
N VAL A 54 -6.56 1.84 3.59
CA VAL A 54 -7.83 1.22 3.20
C VAL A 54 -7.76 0.88 1.72
N LEU A 55 -7.99 -0.38 1.39
CA LEU A 55 -8.20 -0.84 0.01
C LEU A 55 -9.68 -0.86 -0.31
N GLY A 56 -10.01 -0.71 -1.59
CA GLY A 56 -11.38 -0.79 -2.05
C GLY A 56 -11.45 -1.07 -3.55
N ALA A 57 -12.68 -1.30 -4.03
CA ALA A 57 -12.96 -1.48 -5.44
C ALA A 57 -13.54 -0.19 -6.05
N ILE A 58 -13.19 0.08 -7.31
CA ILE A 58 -13.71 1.23 -8.07
C ILE A 58 -14.53 0.71 -9.24
N ALA A 59 -15.75 1.23 -9.40
CA ALA A 59 -16.63 0.94 -10.52
C ALA A 59 -17.03 2.24 -11.24
N LEU A 60 -17.35 2.12 -12.53
CA LEU A 60 -17.82 3.27 -13.31
C LEU A 60 -19.23 3.68 -12.86
N SER A 61 -19.36 4.94 -12.45
CA SER A 61 -20.66 5.52 -12.07
C SER A 61 -21.67 5.40 -13.22
N GLY A 62 -22.92 5.08 -12.88
CA GLY A 62 -24.00 4.89 -13.85
C GLY A 62 -24.02 3.53 -14.56
N ARG A 63 -23.10 2.60 -14.25
CA ARG A 63 -23.16 1.20 -14.73
C ARG A 63 -23.54 0.25 -13.62
N GLN A 64 -24.45 -0.68 -13.94
CA GLN A 64 -24.72 -1.82 -13.08
C GLN A 64 -23.52 -2.77 -13.09
N LEU A 65 -23.18 -3.31 -11.92
CA LEU A 65 -22.15 -4.34 -11.82
C LEU A 65 -22.59 -5.59 -12.61
N SER A 66 -21.65 -6.26 -13.26
CA SER A 66 -21.91 -7.56 -13.87
C SER A 66 -22.02 -8.64 -12.78
N ASN A 67 -22.53 -9.83 -13.14
CA ASN A 67 -22.51 -10.98 -12.23
C ASN A 67 -21.09 -11.32 -11.80
N SER A 68 -20.12 -11.27 -12.72
CA SER A 68 -18.70 -11.54 -12.42
C SER A 68 -18.09 -10.49 -11.49
N ALA A 69 -18.42 -9.20 -11.67
CA ALA A 69 -17.95 -8.15 -10.77
C ALA A 69 -18.49 -8.32 -9.35
N ARG A 70 -19.79 -8.65 -9.21
CA ARG A 70 -20.36 -9.00 -7.89
C ARG A 70 -19.72 -10.23 -7.27
N ALA A 71 -19.44 -11.26 -8.07
CA ALA A 71 -18.78 -12.48 -7.58
C ALA A 71 -17.36 -12.18 -7.09
N MET A 72 -16.60 -11.36 -7.82
CA MET A 72 -15.26 -10.92 -7.42
C MET A 72 -15.29 -10.15 -6.09
N LEU A 73 -16.22 -9.20 -5.92
CA LEU A 73 -16.37 -8.46 -4.67
C LEU A 73 -16.66 -9.38 -3.48
N LYS A 74 -17.55 -10.36 -3.66
CA LYS A 74 -17.86 -11.35 -2.61
C LYS A 74 -16.64 -12.19 -2.19
N ILE A 75 -15.78 -12.55 -3.14
CA ILE A 75 -14.54 -13.29 -2.83
C ILE A 75 -13.63 -12.38 -2.00
N ILE A 76 -13.44 -11.13 -2.42
CA ILE A 76 -12.57 -10.18 -1.71
C ILE A 76 -13.09 -9.91 -0.28
N GLU A 77 -14.40 -9.68 -0.10
CA GLU A 77 -15.01 -9.46 1.21
C GLU A 77 -14.88 -10.69 2.14
N ALA A 78 -14.95 -11.90 1.58
CA ALA A 78 -14.78 -13.13 2.34
C ALA A 78 -13.33 -13.31 2.81
N GLU A 79 -12.35 -13.00 1.97
CA GLU A 79 -10.92 -13.04 2.33
C GLU A 79 -10.58 -11.95 3.36
N GLU A 80 -11.13 -10.75 3.24
CA GLU A 80 -10.91 -9.65 4.22
C GLU A 80 -11.45 -10.00 5.62
N SER A 81 -12.54 -10.77 5.71
CA SER A 81 -13.14 -11.18 6.98
C SER A 81 -12.46 -12.38 7.64
N ALA A 82 -11.51 -13.02 6.95
CA ALA A 82 -10.83 -14.24 7.39
C ALA A 82 -9.49 -13.98 8.10
N ASP A 83 -8.97 -12.75 8.03
CA ASP A 83 -7.78 -12.24 8.74
C ASP A 83 -8.18 -11.46 10.02
#